data_AF-A0A3A9WA54-F1
#
_entry.id   AF-A0A3A9WA54-F1
#
_cell.length_a   1.000
_cell.length_b   1.000
_cell.length_c   1.000
_cell.angle_alpha   90.00
_cell.angle_beta   90.00
_cell.angle_gamma   90.00
#
_symmetry.space_group_name_H-M   'P 1'
#
loop_
_entity.id
_entity.type
_entity.pdbx_description
1 polymer ?
#
loop_
_entity_poly.entity_id
_entity_poly.type
_entity_poly.pdbx_seq_one_letter_code
_entity_poly.pdbx_strand_id
1 'polypeptide(L)'
;MTDDGIAALLARYEFGDACVRRVLLDQEFGPRTRGRVVRLVIDARVVNEGLRWEPVCLDLYGVERFRVDESRGFAWVLDVPPRFTRFDGLLQVDLCAERFGGLRPGNAREVFEGSDLVFAATDGGWSALEPWES
;
A
#
# COMPACT_ATOMS: atom_id res chain seq x y z
N MET A 1 3.80 -5.46 9.26
CA MET A 1 5.05 -5.18 8.54
C MET A 1 5.97 -4.44 9.49
N THR A 2 7.20 -4.90 9.66
CA THR A 2 8.19 -4.22 10.51
C THR A 2 8.84 -3.06 9.76
N ASP A 3 9.48 -2.15 10.49
CA ASP A 3 10.21 -1.02 9.90
C ASP A 3 11.35 -1.52 8.99
N ASP A 4 12.05 -2.58 9.38
CA ASP A 4 13.04 -3.25 8.53
C ASP A 4 12.42 -3.83 7.25
N GLY A 5 11.22 -4.40 7.34
CA GLY A 5 10.50 -4.93 6.18
C GLY A 5 10.09 -3.81 5.21
N ILE A 6 9.66 -2.66 5.73
CA ILE A 6 9.37 -1.46 4.94
C ILE A 6 10.65 -0.92 4.28
N ALA A 7 11.75 -0.83 5.04
CA ALA A 7 13.03 -0.38 4.52
C ALA A 7 13.55 -1.30 3.40
N ALA A 8 13.43 -2.62 3.58
CA ALA A 8 13.80 -3.61 2.57
C ALA A 8 12.95 -3.48 1.29
N LEU A 9 11.64 -3.24 1.42
CA LEU A 9 10.76 -2.99 0.28
C LEU A 9 11.20 -1.75 -0.50
N LEU A 10 11.35 -0.62 0.20
CA LEU A 10 11.68 0.68 -0.40
C LEU A 10 13.11 0.75 -0.93
N ALA A 11 14.02 -0.11 -0.44
CA ALA A 11 15.37 -0.24 -0.98
C ALA A 11 15.44 -1.14 -2.23
N ARG A 12 14.54 -2.13 -2.33
CA ARG A 12 14.52 -3.08 -3.47
C ARG A 12 13.79 -2.51 -4.68
N TYR A 13 12.71 -1.75 -4.46
CA TYR A 13 11.84 -1.27 -5.53
C TYR A 13 11.81 0.24 -5.66
N GLU A 14 11.83 0.69 -6.90
CA GLU A 14 11.46 2.04 -7.29
C GLU A 14 9.98 2.06 -7.68
N PHE A 15 9.25 2.97 -7.04
CA PHE A 15 7.81 3.13 -7.23
C PHE A 15 7.43 4.33 -8.11
N GLY A 16 8.42 5.04 -8.66
CA GLY A 16 8.14 6.11 -9.64
C GLY A 16 7.47 5.51 -10.87
N ASP A 17 6.29 6.03 -11.21
CA ASP A 17 5.39 5.52 -12.25
C ASP A 17 4.86 4.09 -12.00
N ALA A 18 4.95 3.58 -10.76
CA ALA A 18 4.38 2.27 -10.42
C ALA A 18 2.85 2.29 -10.56
N CYS A 19 2.25 1.13 -10.79
CA CYS A 19 0.81 1.03 -11.00
C CYS A 19 0.19 0.01 -10.05
N VAL A 20 -0.87 0.41 -9.34
CA VAL A 20 -1.73 -0.52 -8.60
C VAL A 20 -2.56 -1.30 -9.62
N ARG A 21 -2.14 -2.54 -9.84
CA ARG A 21 -2.82 -3.48 -10.74
C ARG A 21 -4.10 -4.03 -10.13
N ARG A 22 -4.15 -4.17 -8.81
CA ARG A 22 -5.29 -4.78 -8.13
C ARG A 22 -5.39 -4.39 -6.67
N VAL A 23 -6.61 -4.15 -6.21
CA VAL A 23 -6.99 -4.11 -4.80
C VAL A 23 -8.02 -5.21 -4.55
N LEU A 24 -7.68 -6.15 -3.68
CA LEU A 24 -8.60 -7.20 -3.23
C LEU A 24 -8.95 -6.95 -1.77
N LEU A 25 -10.22 -6.69 -1.49
CA LEU A 25 -10.75 -6.64 -0.13
C LEU A 25 -11.47 -7.96 0.16
N ASP A 26 -10.97 -8.69 1.15
CA ASP A 26 -11.57 -9.93 1.62
C ASP A 26 -12.09 -9.71 3.05
N GLN A 27 -13.37 -10.01 3.24
CA GLN A 27 -14.05 -9.87 4.52
C GLN A 27 -14.96 -11.07 4.75
N GLU A 28 -14.76 -11.73 5.89
CA GLU A 28 -15.68 -12.77 6.36
C GLU A 28 -16.80 -12.13 7.18
N PHE A 29 -18.03 -12.60 6.95
CA PHE A 29 -19.20 -12.26 7.75
C PHE A 29 -19.59 -13.45 8.63
N GLY A 30 -19.78 -13.24 9.94
CA GLY A 30 -20.18 -14.30 10.86
C GLY A 30 -19.71 -14.07 12.31
N PRO A 31 -20.04 -14.97 13.24
CA PRO A 31 -19.71 -14.82 14.66
C PRO A 31 -18.22 -15.02 15.01
N ARG A 32 -17.43 -15.58 14.09
CA ARG A 32 -15.97 -15.70 14.20
C ARG A 32 -15.35 -15.19 12.91
N THR A 33 -15.01 -13.91 12.86
CA THR A 33 -14.38 -13.31 11.69
C THR A 33 -12.88 -13.22 11.88
N ARG A 34 -12.09 -13.58 10.86
CA ARG A 34 -10.65 -13.27 10.82
C ARG A 34 -10.31 -11.78 10.67
N GLY A 35 -11.33 -10.91 10.62
CA GLY A 35 -11.18 -9.50 10.28
C GLY A 35 -11.12 -9.27 8.77
N ARG A 36 -10.91 -8.01 8.37
CA ARG A 36 -10.72 -7.64 6.96
C ARG A 36 -9.26 -7.83 6.57
N VAL A 37 -9.05 -8.37 5.37
CA VAL A 37 -7.73 -8.52 4.73
C VAL A 37 -7.75 -7.74 3.43
N VAL A 38 -6.69 -7.01 3.15
CA VAL A 38 -6.50 -6.33 1.86
C VAL A 38 -5.24 -6.86 1.21
N ARG A 39 -5.33 -7.25 -0.06
CA ARG A 39 -4.18 -7.52 -0.92
C ARG A 39 -4.08 -6.46 -2.02
N LEU A 40 -2.95 -5.78 -2.06
CA LEU A 40 -2.59 -4.80 -3.08
C LEU A 40 -1.56 -5.46 -4.00
N VAL A 41 -1.76 -5.38 -5.30
CA VAL A 41 -0.75 -5.78 -6.28
C VAL A 41 -0.28 -4.51 -6.99
N ILE A 42 1.01 -4.23 -6.89
CA ILE A 42 1.65 -3.04 -7.44
C ILE A 42 2.75 -3.51 -8.39
N ASP A 43 2.69 -3.12 -9.65
CA ASP A 43 3.81 -3.30 -10.55
C ASP A 43 4.85 -2.21 -10.24
N ALA A 44 6.06 -2.61 -9.80
CA ALA A 44 7.14 -1.71 -9.41
C ALA A 44 8.47 -2.11 -10.10
N ARG A 45 9.44 -1.19 -10.18
CA ARG A 45 10.73 -1.45 -10.83
C ARG A 45 11.76 -1.95 -9.83
N VAL A 46 12.58 -2.92 -10.20
CA VAL A 46 13.68 -3.40 -9.35
C VAL A 46 14.92 -2.51 -9.56
N VAL A 47 15.39 -1.85 -8.50
CA VAL A 47 16.45 -0.81 -8.54
C VAL A 47 17.78 -1.32 -9.13
N ASN A 48 18.11 -2.60 -8.90
CA ASN A 48 19.42 -3.17 -9.27
C ASN A 48 19.37 -4.23 -10.40
N GLU A 49 18.22 -4.42 -11.04
CA GLU A 49 18.04 -5.42 -12.11
C GLU A 49 17.55 -4.77 -13.41
N GLY A 50 18.26 -3.72 -13.84
CA GLY A 50 17.97 -3.02 -15.10
C GLY A 50 16.59 -2.38 -15.14
N LEU A 51 16.03 -2.02 -13.97
CA LEU A 51 14.69 -1.43 -13.83
C LEU A 51 13.57 -2.30 -14.41
N ARG A 52 13.76 -3.62 -14.38
CA ARG A 52 12.71 -4.57 -14.75
C ARG A 52 11.48 -4.38 -13.86
N TRP A 53 10.30 -4.45 -14.48
CA TRP A 53 9.03 -4.47 -13.77
C TRP A 53 8.79 -5.83 -13.10
N GLU A 54 8.40 -5.78 -11.83
CA GLU A 54 8.03 -6.93 -11.03
C GLU A 54 6.73 -6.63 -10.26
N PRO A 55 5.74 -7.55 -10.30
CA PRO A 55 4.54 -7.43 -9.48
C PRO A 55 4.88 -7.67 -8.01
N VAL A 56 4.58 -6.69 -7.16
CA VAL A 56 4.76 -6.76 -5.71
C VAL A 56 3.41 -6.81 -5.02
N CYS A 57 3.23 -7.79 -4.14
CA CYS A 57 2.08 -7.89 -3.26
C CYS A 57 2.34 -7.17 -1.94
N LEU A 58 1.38 -6.35 -1.50
CA LEU A 58 1.24 -5.93 -0.10
C LEU A 58 0.00 -6.60 0.49
N ASP A 59 0.19 -7.46 1.47
CA ASP A 59 -0.88 -8.10 2.23
C ASP A 59 -1.06 -7.36 3.56
N LEU A 60 -2.25 -6.85 3.81
CA LEU A 60 -2.63 -6.11 5.01
C LEU A 60 -3.68 -6.89 5.81
N TYR A 61 -3.44 -7.07 7.11
CA TYR A 61 -4.27 -7.88 7.99
C TYR A 61 -4.92 -7.03 9.07
N GLY A 62 -6.15 -7.39 9.47
CA GLY A 62 -6.89 -6.64 10.47
C GLY A 62 -7.18 -5.21 10.03
N VAL A 63 -7.61 -5.03 8.78
CA VAL A 63 -7.90 -3.70 8.23
C VAL A 63 -9.10 -3.09 8.97
N GLU A 64 -8.88 -1.95 9.62
CA GLU A 64 -9.89 -1.24 10.40
C GLU A 64 -10.53 -0.10 9.63
N ARG A 65 -9.76 0.58 8.78
CA ARG A 65 -10.23 1.68 7.95
C ARG A 65 -9.54 1.63 6.60
N PHE A 66 -10.26 1.99 5.56
CA PHE A 66 -9.69 2.17 4.23
C PHE A 66 -10.50 3.19 3.45
N ARG A 67 -9.84 3.82 2.48
CA ARG A 67 -10.47 4.69 1.49
C ARG A 67 -9.91 4.32 0.11
N VAL A 68 -10.84 4.17 -0.83
CA VAL A 68 -10.58 4.01 -2.25
C VAL A 68 -11.51 5.00 -2.95
N ASP A 69 -10.96 6.12 -3.40
CA ASP A 69 -11.69 7.21 -4.03
C ASP A 69 -11.35 7.27 -5.52
N GLU A 70 -12.25 6.78 -6.36
CA GLU A 70 -12.09 6.79 -7.81
C GLU A 70 -12.62 8.07 -8.47
N SER A 71 -13.28 8.95 -7.70
CA SER A 71 -14.06 10.07 -8.25
C SER A 71 -13.22 11.21 -8.83
N ARG A 72 -11.91 11.27 -8.52
CA ARG A 72 -11.01 12.37 -8.87
C ARG A 72 -10.09 12.07 -10.06
N GLY A 73 -10.35 11.01 -10.81
CA GLY A 73 -9.47 10.59 -11.91
C GLY A 73 -8.20 9.91 -11.42
N PHE A 74 -8.26 9.27 -10.26
CA PHE A 74 -7.19 8.46 -9.70
C PHE A 74 -6.79 7.38 -10.71
N ALA A 75 -5.62 7.55 -11.33
CA ALA A 75 -5.14 6.72 -12.44
C ALA A 75 -4.56 5.37 -11.97
N TRP A 76 -4.60 5.09 -10.66
CA TRP A 76 -3.91 3.97 -10.01
C TRP A 76 -2.39 3.98 -10.21
N VAL A 77 -1.84 5.09 -10.70
CA VAL A 77 -0.40 5.35 -10.85
C VAL A 77 0.13 6.01 -9.59
N LEU A 78 1.30 5.58 -9.14
CA LEU A 78 2.02 6.12 -8.01
C LEU A 78 3.09 7.08 -8.55
N ASP A 79 2.85 8.37 -8.37
CA ASP A 79 3.84 9.41 -8.71
C ASP A 79 4.96 9.48 -7.67
N VAL A 80 4.70 9.00 -6.45
CA VAL A 80 5.64 8.91 -5.34
C VAL A 80 5.56 7.53 -4.67
N PRO A 81 6.62 7.10 -3.95
CA PRO A 81 6.58 5.82 -3.25
C PRO A 81 5.45 5.72 -2.22
N PRO A 82 4.93 4.51 -1.96
CA PRO A 82 3.99 4.27 -0.87
C PRO A 82 4.55 4.78 0.45
N ARG A 83 3.69 5.46 1.21
CA ARG A 83 4.05 5.96 2.52
C ARG A 83 3.49 5.07 3.62
N PHE A 84 4.40 4.60 4.46
CA PHE A 84 4.08 3.80 5.64
C PHE A 84 4.22 4.66 6.89
N THR A 85 3.15 4.76 7.66
CA THR A 85 3.12 5.54 8.91
C THR A 85 2.43 4.76 10.02
N ARG A 86 2.81 4.98 11.27
CA ARG A 86 2.16 4.35 12.42
C ARG A 86 1.41 5.38 13.25
N PHE A 87 0.12 5.13 13.45
CA PHE A 87 -0.75 5.95 14.28
C PHE A 87 -1.60 5.02 15.14
N ASP A 88 -1.69 5.32 16.44
CA ASP A 88 -2.57 4.60 17.38
C ASP A 88 -2.40 3.06 17.34
N GLY A 89 -1.18 2.58 17.10
CA GLY A 89 -0.85 1.16 16.99
C GLY A 89 -1.14 0.51 15.63
N LEU A 90 -1.75 1.22 14.68
CA LEU A 90 -2.04 0.74 13.34
C LEU A 90 -0.94 1.13 12.34
N LEU A 91 -0.68 0.24 11.39
CA LEU A 91 0.10 0.52 10.18
C LEU A 91 -0.82 1.14 9.14
N GLN A 92 -0.50 2.37 8.76
CA GLN A 92 -1.18 3.08 7.69
C GLN A 92 -0.34 3.07 6.42
N VAL A 93 -0.94 2.60 5.34
CA VAL A 93 -0.35 2.50 4.01
C VAL A 93 -1.08 3.45 3.08
N ASP A 94 -0.41 4.54 2.71
CA ASP A 94 -0.91 5.59 1.84
C ASP A 94 -0.22 5.49 0.48
N LEU A 95 -1.01 5.29 -0.58
CA LEU A 95 -0.54 5.13 -1.95
C LEU A 95 -0.69 6.42 -2.77
N CYS A 96 -1.13 7.52 -2.14
CA CYS A 96 -1.30 8.85 -2.73
C CYS A 96 -0.66 9.92 -1.83
N ALA A 97 0.60 9.69 -1.42
CA ALA A 97 1.27 10.50 -0.41
C ALA A 97 1.73 11.88 -0.92
N GLU A 98 1.65 12.13 -2.23
CA GLU A 98 2.07 13.37 -2.91
C GLU A 98 1.40 14.62 -2.34
N ARG A 99 0.15 14.51 -1.86
CA ARG A 99 -0.58 15.63 -1.25
C ARG A 99 0.13 16.21 -0.03
N PHE A 100 0.95 15.42 0.66
CA PHE A 100 1.67 15.90 1.83
C PHE A 100 2.95 16.66 1.48
N GLY A 101 3.42 16.68 0.22
CA GLY A 101 4.47 17.59 -0.25
C GLY A 101 5.76 17.59 0.60
N GLY A 102 6.11 16.46 1.23
CA GLY A 102 7.25 16.34 2.16
C GLY A 102 6.93 16.62 3.63
N LEU A 103 5.77 17.21 3.96
CA LEU A 103 5.28 17.29 5.32
C LEU A 103 4.89 15.89 5.83
N ARG A 104 5.08 15.65 7.14
CA ARG A 104 4.59 14.43 7.79
C ARG A 104 3.18 14.70 8.31
N PRO A 105 2.18 13.86 7.97
CA PRO A 105 0.85 14.01 8.56
C PRO A 105 0.97 13.90 10.09
N GLY A 106 0.21 14.73 10.80
CA GLY A 106 0.24 14.77 12.26
C GLY A 106 -0.55 13.64 12.92
N ASN A 107 -1.50 13.04 12.20
CA ASN A 107 -2.40 12.01 12.70
C ASN A 107 -3.02 11.18 11.57
N ALA A 108 -3.66 10.06 11.93
CA ALA A 108 -4.34 9.16 10.99
C ALA A 108 -5.50 9.83 10.23
N ARG A 109 -6.21 10.76 10.89
CA ARG A 109 -7.36 11.45 10.28
C ARG A 109 -6.95 12.31 9.10
N GLU A 110 -5.86 13.06 9.24
CA GLU A 110 -5.30 13.87 8.16
C GLU A 110 -4.96 13.04 6.93
N VAL A 111 -4.42 11.83 7.11
CA VAL A 111 -4.15 10.93 5.98
C VAL A 111 -5.42 10.38 5.38
N PHE A 112 -6.37 9.95 6.20
CA PHE A 112 -7.62 9.39 5.69
C PHE A 112 -8.47 10.38 4.88
N GLU A 113 -8.56 11.63 5.33
CA GLU A 113 -9.21 12.73 4.61
C GLU A 113 -8.34 13.24 3.45
N GLY A 114 -7.03 13.03 3.59
CA GLY A 114 -5.93 13.41 2.70
C GLY A 114 -5.89 12.63 1.39
N SER A 115 -5.89 11.32 1.51
CA SER A 115 -5.50 10.38 0.46
C SER A 115 -6.70 9.83 -0.29
N ASP A 116 -6.51 9.58 -1.58
CA ASP A 116 -7.49 8.93 -2.43
C ASP A 116 -7.37 7.39 -2.36
N LEU A 117 -6.21 6.86 -1.96
CA LEU A 117 -5.99 5.44 -1.70
C LEU A 117 -5.18 5.20 -0.42
N VAL A 118 -5.84 4.77 0.66
CA VAL A 118 -5.20 4.54 1.96
C VAL A 118 -5.86 3.40 2.74
N PHE A 119 -5.04 2.65 3.48
CA PHE A 119 -5.47 1.56 4.35
C PHE A 119 -4.84 1.70 5.74
N ALA A 120 -5.58 1.37 6.80
CA ALA A 120 -5.11 1.25 8.17
C ALA A 120 -5.35 -0.17 8.67
N ALA A 121 -4.26 -0.86 9.01
CA ALA A 121 -4.22 -2.28 9.33
C ALA A 121 -3.44 -2.54 10.61
N THR A 122 -3.75 -3.61 11.33
CA THR A 122 -2.98 -3.99 12.53
C THR A 122 -1.62 -4.57 12.15
N ASP A 123 -1.52 -5.24 11.00
CA ASP A 123 -0.29 -5.83 10.51
C ASP A 123 -0.27 -5.92 8.97
N GLY A 124 0.85 -6.39 8.42
CA GLY A 124 0.99 -6.66 6.99
C GLY A 124 2.34 -7.25 6.59
N GLY A 125 2.45 -7.66 5.34
CA GLY A 125 3.66 -8.20 4.73
C GLY A 125 3.74 -7.84 3.25
N TRP A 126 4.90 -8.10 2.66
CA TRP A 126 5.07 -7.94 1.21
C TRP A 126 5.82 -9.12 0.63
N SER A 127 5.57 -9.39 -0.65
CA SER A 127 6.27 -10.41 -1.42
C SER A 127 6.33 -10.01 -2.88
N ALA A 128 7.39 -10.43 -3.58
CA ALA A 128 7.39 -10.46 -5.04
C ALA A 128 6.44 -11.58 -5.49
N LEU A 129 5.57 -11.30 -6.44
CA LEU A 129 4.87 -12.35 -7.17
C LEU A 129 5.79 -12.88 -8.28
N GLU A 130 5.69 -14.17 -8.55
CA GLU A 130 6.33 -14.70 -9.75
C GLU A 130 5.79 -13.95 -10.97
N PRO A 131 6.67 -13.56 -11.91
CA PRO A 131 6.23 -13.07 -13.20
C PRO A 131 5.29 -14.12 -13.78
N TRP A 132 4.19 -13.70 -14.38
CA TRP A 132 3.49 -14.62 -15.26
C TRP A 132 4.49 -15.07 -16.32
N GLU A 133 4.85 -16.36 -16.32
CA GLU A 133 5.57 -16.94 -17.45
C GLU A 133 4.72 -16.66 -18.69
N SER A 134 5.31 -15.88 -19.59
CA SER A 134 4.74 -15.48 -20.88
C SER A 134 4.73 -16.62 -21.86
#